data_AF-A0A2K9NVR0-F1
#
_entry.id   AF-A0A2K9NVR0-F1
#
_cell.length_a   1.000
_cell.length_b   1.000
_cell.length_c   1.000
_cell.angle_alpha   90.00
_cell.angle_beta   90.00
_cell.angle_gamma   90.00
#
_symmetry.space_group_name_H-M   'P 1'
#
loop_
_entity.id
_entity.type
_entity.pdbx_description
1 polymer ?
#
loop_
_entity_poly.entity_id
_entity_poly.type
_entity_poly.pdbx_seq_one_letter_code
_entity_poly.pdbx_strand_id
1 'polypeptide(L)'
;MKTLLPLVAAALLFAGCEKIEGQLNVNKDVKIKTTKGVLRTLRVGTYSADIKANTKKKITLRLNNDSDEKYEFNIPDGSIPSNGSFAYNSNTVGQPVDLKGTVATTVTDSERRQTTESCQYQEPVQVCYPVPNGGVNCSIQYQTRFGTRWIQYYDRKTDKDVSLTISAANTNDEAATFQGDVTWVERIVLSSTQCR
;
A
#
# COMPACT_ATOMS: atom_id res chain seq x y z
N MET A 1 -0.45 7.49 -42.06
CA MET A 1 0.74 7.70 -41.22
C MET A 1 0.58 6.83 -39.98
N LYS A 2 1.47 5.85 -39.79
CA LYS A 2 1.47 4.91 -38.67
C LYS A 2 2.24 5.55 -37.51
N THR A 3 1.53 6.10 -36.53
CA THR A 3 2.13 6.45 -35.24
C THR A 3 1.87 5.30 -34.29
N LEU A 4 2.95 4.54 -34.04
CA LEU A 4 3.05 3.56 -32.96
C LEU A 4 2.77 4.26 -31.62
N LEU A 5 1.74 3.81 -30.92
CA LEU A 5 1.46 4.18 -29.54
C LEU A 5 2.43 3.38 -28.65
N PRO A 6 3.38 4.00 -27.94
CA PRO A 6 4.18 3.26 -26.97
C PRO A 6 3.30 3.02 -25.75
N LEU A 7 2.87 1.77 -25.59
CA LEU A 7 2.23 1.22 -24.39
C LEU A 7 3.30 1.13 -23.28
N VAL A 8 3.80 2.27 -22.82
CA VAL A 8 4.87 2.36 -21.80
C VAL A 8 4.22 2.52 -20.43
N ALA A 9 4.26 1.43 -19.68
CA ALA A 9 4.54 1.38 -18.24
C ALA A 9 3.94 2.50 -17.38
N ALA A 10 2.63 2.42 -17.14
CA ALA A 10 2.03 2.95 -15.93
C ALA A 10 1.62 1.80 -15.01
N ALA A 11 2.57 0.90 -14.72
CA ALA A 11 2.60 0.21 -13.44
C ALA A 11 3.04 1.24 -12.38
N LEU A 12 2.20 2.27 -12.19
CA LEU A 12 2.17 3.01 -10.94
C LEU A 12 1.68 1.99 -9.92
N LEU A 13 2.64 1.25 -9.37
CA LEU A 13 2.52 0.48 -8.15
C LEU A 13 1.96 1.46 -7.12
N PHE A 14 0.64 1.49 -7.01
CA PHE A 14 -0.04 1.90 -5.80
C PHE A 14 0.36 0.87 -4.74
N ALA A 15 1.61 0.95 -4.27
CA ALA A 15 2.02 0.48 -2.96
C ALA A 15 1.30 1.38 -1.95
N GLY A 16 -0.03 1.22 -1.92
CA GLY A 16 -0.93 2.03 -1.14
C GLY A 16 -0.77 1.61 0.30
N CYS A 17 0.14 2.25 1.02
CA CYS A 17 0.19 2.31 2.49
C CYS A 17 -0.38 1.04 3.15
N GLU A 18 0.20 -0.12 2.86
CA GLU A 18 -0.34 -1.38 3.34
C GLU A 18 -0.27 -1.41 4.87
N LYS A 19 -1.41 -1.76 5.45
CA LYS A 19 -1.56 -1.99 6.88
C LYS A 19 -1.01 -3.38 7.16
N ILE A 20 -0.01 -3.46 8.03
CA ILE A 20 0.57 -4.72 8.50
C ILE A 20 -0.08 -5.01 9.85
N GLU A 21 -0.92 -6.04 9.90
CA GLU A 21 -1.55 -6.48 11.14
C GLU A 21 -0.59 -7.38 11.92
N GLY A 22 -0.68 -7.34 13.24
CA GLY A 22 0.24 -8.09 14.08
C GLY A 22 -0.06 -7.98 15.56
N GLN A 23 0.94 -8.32 16.37
CA GLN A 23 0.88 -8.26 17.81
C GLN A 23 2.03 -7.41 18.35
N LEU A 24 1.71 -6.49 19.26
CA LEU A 24 2.68 -5.75 20.06
C LEU A 24 2.74 -6.37 21.45
N ASN A 25 3.89 -6.90 21.83
CA ASN A 25 4.20 -7.38 23.17
C ASN A 25 4.98 -6.31 23.92
N VAL A 26 4.41 -5.75 24.98
CA VAL A 26 5.04 -4.76 25.85
C VAL A 26 5.56 -5.49 27.08
N ASN A 27 6.88 -5.57 27.23
CA ASN A 27 7.57 -6.27 28.32
C ASN A 27 7.91 -5.34 29.50
N LYS A 28 8.01 -4.03 29.25
CA LYS A 28 8.21 -2.98 30.26
C LYS A 28 7.32 -1.79 29.94
N ASP A 29 6.80 -1.13 30.97
CA ASP A 29 6.02 0.10 30.81
C ASP A 29 6.83 1.13 29.99
N VAL A 30 6.23 1.62 28.90
CA VAL A 30 6.89 2.54 27.97
C VAL A 30 6.05 3.77 27.74
N LYS A 31 6.69 4.94 27.80
CA LYS A 31 6.04 6.23 27.54
C LYS A 31 6.17 6.55 26.05
N ILE A 32 5.06 6.74 25.35
CA ILE A 32 5.03 7.09 23.92
C ILE A 32 4.07 8.27 23.73
N LYS A 33 4.38 9.20 22.80
CA LYS A 33 3.48 10.29 22.46
C LYS A 33 2.44 9.83 21.45
N THR A 34 1.18 10.15 21.71
CA THR A 34 0.10 10.01 20.72
C THR A 34 0.27 11.03 19.59
N THR A 35 -0.48 10.88 18.50
CA THR A 35 -0.56 11.88 17.41
C THR A 35 -0.94 13.28 17.89
N LYS A 36 -1.64 13.39 19.03
CA LYS A 36 -1.99 14.67 19.66
C LYS A 36 -0.86 15.25 20.53
N GLY A 37 0.30 14.60 20.59
CA GLY A 37 1.45 15.00 21.41
C GLY A 37 1.34 14.64 22.89
N VAL A 38 0.24 14.00 23.31
CA VAL A 38 0.02 13.58 24.71
C VAL A 38 0.85 12.35 25.01
N LEU A 39 1.64 12.40 26.09
CA LEU A 39 2.42 11.26 26.56
C LEU A 39 1.49 10.22 27.22
N ARG A 40 1.49 9.00 26.71
CA ARG A 40 0.78 7.84 27.25
C ARG A 40 1.76 6.78 27.70
N THR A 41 1.44 6.12 28.81
CA THR A 41 2.17 4.93 29.24
C THR A 41 1.46 3.70 28.67
N LEU A 42 2.12 3.03 27.72
CA LEU A 42 1.75 1.66 27.35
C LEU A 42 2.22 0.74 28.45
N ARG A 43 1.28 0.05 29.07
CA ARG A 43 1.56 -0.88 30.17
C ARG A 43 2.04 -2.22 29.62
N VAL A 44 2.72 -2.98 30.47
CA VAL A 44 3.05 -4.38 30.19
C VAL A 44 1.80 -5.16 29.77
N GLY A 45 1.89 -5.90 28.66
CA GLY A 45 0.79 -6.66 28.09
C GLY A 45 0.97 -6.97 26.60
N THR A 46 0.08 -7.80 26.06
CA THR A 46 0.01 -8.11 24.63
C THR A 46 -1.18 -7.41 24.02
N TYR A 47 -0.94 -6.70 22.91
CA TYR A 47 -1.94 -5.93 22.19
C TYR A 47 -2.01 -6.43 20.76
N SER A 48 -3.23 -6.63 20.24
CA SER A 48 -3.39 -6.65 18.78
C SER A 48 -3.09 -5.26 18.25
N ALA A 49 -2.30 -5.16 17.19
CA ALA A 49 -1.83 -3.88 16.68
C ALA A 49 -1.70 -3.90 15.17
N ASP A 50 -1.62 -2.71 14.58
CA ASP A 50 -1.25 -2.57 13.19
C ASP A 50 -0.24 -1.46 12.98
N ILE A 51 0.63 -1.68 12.01
CA ILE A 51 1.59 -0.71 11.53
C ILE A 51 1.18 -0.31 10.12
N LYS A 52 0.98 0.99 9.93
CA LYS A 52 0.72 1.59 8.62
C LYS A 52 1.79 2.60 8.27
N ALA A 53 2.45 2.42 7.14
CA ALA A 53 3.28 3.46 6.55
C ALA A 53 2.36 4.47 5.85
N ASN A 54 2.07 5.62 6.47
CA ASN A 54 1.15 6.63 5.91
C ASN A 54 1.77 7.44 4.78
N THR A 55 3.08 7.65 4.84
CA THR A 55 3.87 8.31 3.81
C THR A 55 5.27 7.71 3.85
N LYS A 56 6.10 8.07 2.87
CA LYS A 56 7.55 7.86 2.89
C LYS A 56 8.18 8.19 4.26
N LYS A 57 7.68 9.21 4.96
CA LYS A 57 8.33 9.76 6.16
C LYS A 57 7.66 9.40 7.48
N LYS A 58 6.61 8.58 7.49
CA LYS A 58 5.83 8.32 8.72
C LYS A 58 5.31 6.90 8.82
N ILE A 59 5.52 6.31 10.00
CA ILE A 59 4.86 5.08 10.45
C ILE A 59 3.82 5.45 11.49
N THR A 60 2.66 4.81 11.43
CA THR A 60 1.66 4.86 12.49
C THR A 60 1.44 3.48 13.06
N LEU A 61 1.64 3.35 14.36
CA LEU A 61 1.24 2.21 15.16
C LEU A 61 -0.15 2.48 15.74
N ARG A 62 -1.06 1.52 15.61
CA ARG A 62 -2.40 1.55 16.21
C ARG A 62 -2.57 0.29 17.05
N LEU A 63 -3.28 0.43 18.17
CA LEU A 63 -3.61 -0.71 19.03
C LEU A 63 -5.09 -1.06 18.81
N ASN A 64 -5.37 -2.29 18.40
CA ASN A 64 -6.73 -2.75 18.03
C ASN A 64 -7.69 -2.92 19.22
N ASN A 65 -7.29 -2.49 20.43
CA ASN A 65 -8.13 -2.43 21.63
C ASN A 65 -8.61 -1.01 21.98
N ASP A 66 -8.10 0.02 21.28
CA ASP A 66 -8.47 1.42 21.48
C ASP A 66 -8.51 2.12 20.11
N SER A 67 -9.70 2.23 19.51
CA SER A 67 -9.86 2.47 18.06
C SER A 67 -9.27 3.80 17.56
N ASP A 68 -9.01 4.73 18.47
CA ASP A 68 -8.60 6.11 18.15
C ASP A 68 -7.17 6.48 18.57
N GLU A 69 -6.51 5.67 19.41
CA GLU A 69 -5.13 5.96 19.82
C GLU A 69 -4.13 5.55 18.74
N LYS A 70 -3.44 6.55 18.20
CA LYS A 70 -2.43 6.43 17.15
C LYS A 70 -1.10 6.94 17.67
N TYR A 71 -0.03 6.22 17.38
CA TYR A 71 1.34 6.57 17.72
C TYR A 71 2.12 6.78 16.42
N GLU A 72 2.58 8.01 16.17
CA GLU A 72 3.29 8.37 14.94
C GLU A 72 4.81 8.41 15.16
N PHE A 73 5.54 7.76 14.27
CA PHE A 73 6.99 7.77 14.24
C PHE A 73 7.49 8.36 12.92
N ASN A 74 8.34 9.36 13.00
CA ASN A 74 8.98 9.94 11.82
C ASN A 74 10.08 9.01 11.28
N ILE A 75 10.21 8.93 9.96
CA ILE A 75 11.20 8.12 9.26
C ILE A 75 12.08 9.05 8.41
N PRO A 76 13.35 9.24 8.77
CA PRO A 76 14.22 10.26 8.17
C PRO A 76 14.53 9.97 6.70
N ASP A 77 14.78 8.71 6.37
CA ASP A 77 15.27 8.29 5.05
C ASP A 77 14.14 8.07 4.04
N GLY A 78 12.92 8.46 4.40
CA GLY A 78 11.79 8.41 3.49
C GLY A 78 11.27 7.01 3.16
N SER A 79 11.76 5.94 3.81
CA SER A 79 11.06 4.66 3.89
C SER A 79 11.77 3.69 4.83
N ILE A 80 11.01 2.79 5.45
CA ILE A 80 11.54 1.52 5.96
C ILE A 80 12.10 0.74 4.76
N PRO A 81 13.26 0.06 4.88
CA PRO A 81 13.76 -0.80 3.81
C PRO A 81 12.70 -1.84 3.38
N SER A 82 12.68 -2.17 2.09
CA SER A 82 11.85 -3.27 1.60
C SER A 82 12.38 -4.63 2.06
N ASN A 83 13.67 -4.75 2.33
CA ASN A 83 14.29 -5.93 2.93
C ASN A 83 15.53 -5.50 3.73
N GLY A 84 15.75 -6.07 4.90
CA GLY A 84 16.87 -5.78 5.79
C GLY A 84 16.48 -5.12 7.12
N SER A 85 17.48 -4.56 7.80
CA SER A 85 17.32 -3.98 9.14
C SER A 85 17.30 -2.46 9.11
N PHE A 86 16.63 -1.85 10.08
CA PHE A 86 16.64 -0.40 10.30
C PHE A 86 16.75 -0.07 11.79
N ALA A 87 17.31 1.10 12.09
CA ALA A 87 17.42 1.62 13.44
C ALA A 87 17.33 3.15 13.41
N TYR A 88 16.43 3.70 14.23
CA TYR A 88 16.19 5.13 14.35
C TYR A 88 16.15 5.51 15.83
N ASN A 89 16.88 6.57 16.20
CA ASN A 89 16.88 7.07 17.57
C ASN A 89 15.66 7.96 17.84
N SER A 90 15.40 8.23 19.13
CA SER A 90 14.31 9.03 19.65
C SER A 90 14.18 10.41 19.00
N ASN A 91 15.30 11.09 18.79
CA ASN A 91 15.34 12.44 18.21
C ASN A 91 14.90 12.43 16.75
N THR A 92 15.33 11.40 16.03
CA THR A 92 15.03 11.19 14.62
C THR A 92 13.57 10.77 14.40
N VAL A 93 13.03 9.90 15.26
CA VAL A 93 11.64 9.44 15.15
C VAL A 93 10.61 10.40 15.75
N GLY A 94 11.07 11.43 16.49
CA GLY A 94 10.18 12.40 17.14
C GLY A 94 9.41 11.83 18.34
N GLN A 95 9.88 10.72 18.91
CA GLN A 95 9.26 9.98 20.01
C GLN A 95 10.26 9.77 21.14
N PRO A 96 9.85 9.66 22.41
CA PRO A 96 10.76 9.44 23.54
C PRO A 96 11.22 7.97 23.66
N VAL A 97 11.36 7.29 22.52
CA VAL A 97 11.74 5.89 22.37
C VAL A 97 12.58 5.73 21.11
N ASP A 98 13.47 4.76 21.11
CA ASP A 98 14.19 4.35 19.91
C ASP A 98 13.43 3.23 19.20
N LEU A 99 13.59 3.13 17.89
CA LEU A 99 13.02 2.09 17.05
C LEU A 99 14.13 1.30 16.38
N LYS A 100 14.03 -0.03 16.43
CA LYS A 100 14.87 -0.94 15.65
C LYS A 100 13.98 -2.00 15.03
N GLY A 101 14.31 -2.50 13.86
CA GLY A 101 13.47 -3.52 13.25
C GLY A 101 14.08 -4.20 12.06
N THR A 102 13.39 -5.21 11.58
CA THR A 102 13.72 -5.97 10.38
C THR A 102 12.50 -6.10 9.50
N VAL A 103 12.74 -6.10 8.20
CA VAL A 103 11.75 -6.39 7.17
C VAL A 103 12.30 -7.53 6.33
N ALA A 104 11.56 -8.61 6.23
CA ALA A 104 11.82 -9.67 5.28
C ALA A 104 10.71 -9.66 4.23
N THR A 105 11.08 -9.49 2.96
CA THR A 105 10.11 -9.55 1.86
C THR A 105 10.49 -10.69 0.93
N THR A 106 9.55 -11.60 0.71
CA THR A 106 9.65 -12.71 -0.24
C THR A 106 8.69 -12.47 -1.39
N VAL A 107 9.20 -12.54 -2.62
CA VAL A 107 8.40 -12.37 -3.84
C VAL A 107 8.41 -13.69 -4.60
N THR A 108 7.21 -14.22 -4.87
CA THR A 108 7.01 -15.45 -5.63
C THR A 108 6.15 -15.16 -6.85
N ASP A 109 6.69 -15.44 -8.03
CA ASP A 109 5.96 -15.33 -9.29
C ASP A 109 5.33 -16.69 -9.63
N SER A 110 4.04 -16.70 -9.92
CA SER A 110 3.36 -17.89 -10.43
C SER A 110 3.71 -18.17 -11.89
N GLU A 111 3.30 -19.35 -12.38
CA GLU A 111 3.43 -19.68 -13.80
C GLU A 111 2.64 -18.69 -14.68
N ARG A 112 3.13 -18.51 -15.91
CA ARG A 112 2.45 -17.68 -16.90
C ARG A 112 1.14 -18.34 -17.32
N ARG A 113 0.07 -17.56 -17.30
CA ARG A 113 -1.28 -17.96 -17.72
C ARG A 113 -1.72 -17.15 -18.93
N GLN A 114 -2.59 -17.75 -19.72
CA GLN A 114 -3.25 -17.12 -20.85
C GLN A 114 -4.75 -17.25 -20.65
N THR A 115 -5.51 -16.18 -20.83
CA THR A 115 -6.97 -16.20 -20.73
C THR A 115 -7.59 -15.15 -21.63
N THR A 116 -8.87 -15.30 -21.90
CA THR A 116 -9.72 -14.22 -22.41
C THR A 116 -10.47 -13.61 -21.23
N GLU A 117 -10.51 -12.28 -21.14
CA GLU A 117 -11.29 -11.56 -20.12
C GLU A 117 -12.23 -10.54 -20.77
N SER A 118 -13.33 -10.24 -20.09
CA SER A 118 -14.25 -9.19 -20.48
C SER A 118 -13.60 -7.81 -20.31
N CYS A 119 -13.88 -6.90 -21.23
CA CYS A 119 -13.39 -5.54 -21.20
C CYS A 119 -14.45 -4.56 -21.69
N GLN A 120 -14.23 -3.27 -21.42
CA GLN A 120 -15.07 -2.19 -21.91
C GLN A 120 -14.22 -1.20 -22.68
N TYR A 121 -14.77 -0.62 -23.75
CA TYR A 121 -14.13 0.45 -24.50
C TYR A 121 -15.16 1.52 -24.90
N GLN A 122 -14.68 2.74 -25.12
CA GLN A 122 -15.51 3.84 -25.59
C GLN A 122 -15.45 3.89 -27.11
N GLU A 123 -16.60 3.72 -27.75
CA GLU A 123 -16.74 3.82 -29.20
C GLU A 123 -17.35 5.19 -29.54
N PRO A 124 -16.69 6.01 -30.39
CA PRO A 124 -17.29 7.24 -30.88
C PRO A 124 -18.39 6.91 -31.90
N VAL A 125 -19.64 7.19 -31.53
CA VAL A 125 -20.81 7.01 -32.39
C VAL A 125 -21.34 8.37 -32.79
N GLN A 126 -21.55 8.58 -34.09
CA GLN A 126 -22.24 9.77 -34.57
C GLN A 126 -23.73 9.63 -34.31
N VAL A 127 -24.28 10.51 -33.46
CA VAL A 127 -25.70 10.56 -33.14
C VAL A 127 -26.28 11.84 -33.72
N CYS A 128 -27.34 11.72 -34.52
CA CYS A 128 -28.01 12.85 -35.15
C CYS A 128 -29.43 12.98 -34.58
N TYR A 129 -29.80 14.21 -34.19
CA TYR A 129 -31.15 14.53 -33.74
C TYR A 129 -31.79 15.55 -34.69
N PRO A 130 -33.09 15.40 -35.01
CA PRO A 130 -33.81 16.40 -35.79
C PRO A 130 -33.94 17.71 -35.01
N VAL A 131 -33.76 18.85 -35.68
CA VAL A 131 -34.01 20.18 -35.10
C VAL A 131 -35.32 20.78 -35.63
N PRO A 132 -36.01 21.64 -34.86
CA PRO A 132 -37.35 22.15 -35.20
C PRO A 132 -37.50 22.81 -36.58
N ASN A 133 -36.40 23.27 -37.19
CA ASN A 133 -36.39 23.96 -38.50
C ASN A 133 -36.12 23.02 -39.69
N GLY A 134 -36.29 21.70 -39.52
CA GLY A 134 -36.14 20.72 -40.62
C GLY A 134 -34.69 20.30 -40.95
N GLY A 135 -33.72 20.63 -40.09
CA GLY A 135 -32.34 20.16 -40.18
C GLY A 135 -32.03 18.96 -39.28
N VAL A 136 -30.80 18.45 -39.36
CA VAL A 136 -30.25 17.48 -38.40
C VAL A 136 -29.02 18.06 -37.70
N ASN A 137 -28.96 17.91 -36.38
CA ASN A 137 -27.76 18.23 -35.60
C ASN A 137 -27.07 16.92 -35.21
N CYS A 138 -25.86 16.70 -35.74
CA CYS A 138 -25.07 15.50 -35.48
C CYS A 138 -23.91 15.82 -34.53
N SER A 139 -23.73 15.00 -33.50
CA SER A 139 -22.58 15.07 -32.60
C SER A 139 -21.97 13.69 -32.39
N ILE A 140 -20.66 13.66 -32.12
CA ILE A 140 -19.98 12.43 -31.71
C ILE A 140 -20.26 12.23 -30.23
N GLN A 141 -20.86 11.09 -29.89
CA GLN A 141 -21.07 10.63 -28.52
C GLN A 141 -20.24 9.38 -28.28
N TYR A 142 -19.58 9.31 -27.12
CA TYR A 142 -18.86 8.10 -26.72
C TYR A 142 -19.84 7.14 -26.06
N GLN A 143 -19.98 5.95 -26.63
CA GLN A 143 -20.80 4.88 -26.09
C GLN A 143 -19.89 3.78 -25.52
N THR A 144 -20.20 3.32 -24.31
CA THR A 144 -19.53 2.16 -23.72
C THR A 144 -19.95 0.89 -24.45
N ARG A 145 -18.99 0.20 -25.07
CA ARG A 145 -19.13 -1.14 -25.64
C ARG A 145 -18.48 -2.16 -24.73
N PHE A 146 -19.05 -3.36 -24.70
CA PHE A 146 -18.51 -4.51 -23.99
C PHE A 146 -17.90 -5.45 -25.00
N GLY A 147 -16.70 -5.93 -24.70
CA GLY A 147 -15.97 -6.82 -25.56
C GLY A 147 -15.16 -7.82 -24.76
N THR A 148 -14.32 -8.55 -25.46
CA THR A 148 -13.33 -9.44 -24.86
C THR A 148 -11.93 -9.10 -25.35
N ARG A 149 -10.94 -9.39 -24.51
CA ARG A 149 -9.53 -9.32 -24.89
C ARG A 149 -8.81 -10.57 -24.41
N TRP A 150 -7.88 -11.05 -25.22
CA TRP A 150 -6.93 -12.05 -24.79
C TRP A 150 -5.83 -11.37 -23.99
N ILE A 151 -5.42 -11.99 -22.89
CA ILE A 151 -4.33 -11.53 -22.03
C ILE A 151 -3.38 -12.68 -21.71
N GLN A 152 -2.12 -12.33 -21.51
CA GLN A 152 -1.12 -13.18 -20.87
C GLN A 152 -0.64 -12.50 -19.61
N TYR A 153 -0.64 -13.21 -18.49
CA TYR A 153 -0.29 -12.66 -17.18
C TYR A 153 0.41 -13.71 -16.30
N TYR A 154 0.98 -13.26 -15.19
CA TYR A 154 1.28 -14.10 -14.04
C TYR A 154 0.83 -13.35 -12.79
N ASP A 155 0.46 -14.09 -11.74
CA ASP A 155 0.19 -13.53 -10.43
C ASP A 155 1.51 -13.49 -9.63
N ARG A 156 1.85 -12.34 -9.05
CA ARG A 156 2.99 -12.13 -8.16
C ARG A 156 2.48 -12.06 -6.73
N LYS A 157 2.92 -13.00 -5.90
CA LYS A 157 2.67 -13.01 -4.47
C LYS A 157 3.84 -12.33 -3.76
N THR A 158 3.55 -11.36 -2.91
CA THR A 158 4.53 -10.74 -2.01
C THR A 158 4.13 -11.03 -0.57
N ASP A 159 5.02 -11.71 0.13
CA ASP A 159 4.92 -11.98 1.57
C ASP A 159 5.91 -11.05 2.28
N LYS A 160 5.45 -10.30 3.28
CA LYS A 160 6.27 -9.34 4.01
C LYS A 160 6.12 -9.52 5.51
N ASP A 161 7.20 -9.91 6.16
CA ASP A 161 7.32 -10.03 7.62
C ASP A 161 8.00 -8.79 8.18
N VAL A 162 7.43 -8.22 9.23
CA VAL A 162 7.98 -7.04 9.92
C VAL A 162 8.10 -7.32 11.41
N SER A 163 9.32 -7.11 11.91
CA SER A 163 9.62 -7.08 13.33
C SER A 163 10.06 -5.67 13.73
N LEU A 164 9.47 -5.09 14.76
CA LEU A 164 9.81 -3.76 15.27
C LEU A 164 9.99 -3.83 16.78
N THR A 165 11.14 -3.44 17.27
CA THR A 165 11.49 -3.29 18.68
C THR A 165 11.48 -1.81 19.06
N ILE A 166 10.85 -1.52 20.20
CA ILE A 166 10.77 -0.21 20.82
C ILE A 166 11.59 -0.27 22.11
N SER A 167 12.63 0.55 22.23
CA SER A 167 13.44 0.66 23.45
C SER A 167 13.34 2.06 24.04
N ALA A 168 13.69 2.21 25.33
CA ALA A 168 13.80 3.53 25.91
C ALA A 168 14.88 4.36 25.16
N ALA A 169 14.70 5.68 25.12
CA ALA A 169 15.57 6.56 24.36
C ALA A 169 17.06 6.40 24.73
N ASN A 170 17.89 6.13 23.74
CA ASN A 170 19.33 5.90 23.84
C ASN A 170 19.73 4.71 24.72
N THR A 171 18.85 3.72 24.88
CA THR A 171 19.15 2.47 25.60
C THR A 171 18.94 1.24 24.72
N ASN A 172 19.57 0.14 25.10
CA ASN A 172 19.28 -1.18 24.54
C ASN A 172 18.23 -1.94 25.36
N ASP A 173 17.55 -1.26 26.30
CA ASP A 173 16.46 -1.85 27.07
C ASP A 173 15.20 -1.92 26.20
N GLU A 174 15.00 -3.08 25.60
CA GLU A 174 13.79 -3.40 24.84
C GLU A 174 12.57 -3.34 25.77
N ALA A 175 11.62 -2.46 25.43
CA ALA A 175 10.40 -2.25 26.19
C ALA A 175 9.20 -2.90 25.51
N ALA A 176 9.16 -2.92 24.18
CA ALA A 176 8.12 -3.60 23.42
C ALA A 176 8.61 -4.14 22.09
N THR A 177 7.95 -5.18 21.60
CA THR A 177 8.24 -5.81 20.30
C THR A 177 6.94 -6.04 19.54
N PHE A 178 6.85 -5.47 18.35
CA PHE A 178 5.80 -5.75 17.38
C PHE A 178 6.28 -6.81 16.39
N GLN A 179 5.42 -7.79 16.12
CA GLN A 179 5.60 -8.76 15.05
C GLN A 179 4.31 -8.79 14.22
N GLY A 180 4.43 -8.63 12.91
CA GLY A 180 3.31 -8.71 11.99
C GLY A 180 3.74 -9.11 10.60
N ASP A 181 2.80 -9.58 9.82
CA ASP A 181 3.00 -9.99 8.44
C ASP A 181 1.86 -9.48 7.56
N VAL A 182 2.15 -9.35 6.27
CA VAL A 182 1.14 -9.05 5.26
C VAL A 182 1.47 -9.81 3.99
N THR A 183 0.43 -10.33 3.36
CA THR A 183 0.51 -11.02 2.09
C THR A 183 -0.41 -10.34 1.10
N TRP A 184 0.09 -10.04 -0.09
CA TRP A 184 -0.74 -9.58 -1.20
C TRP A 184 -0.36 -10.25 -2.51
N VAL A 185 -1.33 -10.29 -3.42
CA VAL A 185 -1.16 -10.88 -4.76
C VAL A 185 -1.55 -9.83 -5.78
N GLU A 186 -0.62 -9.51 -6.67
CA GLU A 186 -0.86 -8.61 -7.81
C GLU A 186 -0.81 -9.39 -9.12
N ARG A 187 -1.70 -9.04 -10.06
CA ARG A 187 -1.67 -9.62 -11.41
C ARG A 187 -0.82 -8.75 -12.32
N ILE A 188 0.24 -9.32 -12.88
CA ILE A 188 1.13 -8.65 -13.83
C ILE A 188 0.77 -9.08 -15.25
N VAL A 189 0.19 -8.16 -16.03
CA VAL A 189 -0.14 -8.39 -17.44
C VAL A 189 1.09 -8.19 -18.31
N LEU A 190 1.52 -9.25 -18.99
CA LEU A 190 2.66 -9.26 -19.91
C LEU A 190 2.27 -8.73 -21.30
N SER A 191 1.10 -9.13 -21.79
CA SER A 191 0.59 -8.72 -23.09
C SER A 191 -0.93 -8.82 -23.13
N SER A 192 -1.58 -7.99 -23.94
CA SER A 192 -3.03 -8.06 -24.18
C SER A 192 -3.39 -7.66 -25.61
N THR A 193 -4.49 -8.18 -26.13
CA THR A 193 -5.10 -7.70 -27.37
C THR A 193 -5.95 -6.46 -27.11
N GLN A 194 -6.29 -5.73 -28.17
CA GLN A 194 -7.35 -4.71 -28.10
C GLN A 194 -8.67 -5.38 -27.68
N CYS A 195 -9.47 -4.62 -26.93
CA CYS A 195 -10.84 -5.01 -26.63
C CYS A 195 -11.65 -4.99 -27.93
N ARG A 196 -12.40 -6.07 -28.19
CA ARG A 196 -13.28 -6.21 -29.36
C ARG A 196 -14.63 -6.73 -28.93
#